data_AF-A0A939HQS8-F1
#
_entry.id   AF-A0A939HQS8-F1
#
_cell.length_a   1.000
_cell.length_b   1.000
_cell.length_c   1.000
_cell.angle_alpha   90.00
_cell.angle_beta   90.00
_cell.angle_gamma   90.00
#
_symmetry.space_group_name_H-M   'P 1'
#
loop_
_entity.id
_entity.type
_entity.pdbx_description
1 polymer ?
#
loop_
_entity_poly.entity_id
_entity_poly.type
_entity_poly.pdbx_seq_one_letter_code
_entity_poly.pdbx_strand_id
1 'polypeptide(L)'
;MRQKSILAGGAIGALTCFHLLTACTQSVPVDRVACAQRIRHLDEVATHLVGVMDTSAQAAANSKAPNVKMTTCKVTVHTENGELNSPDEIFLYQEQALQKNLVMPYRQRFLRLTPSNADTVVESRALHIFGMMGYCRL
;
A
#
# COMPACT_ATOMS: atom_id res chain seq x y z
N MET A 1 76.12 -9.73 -32.33
CA MET A 1 77.20 -9.63 -31.33
C MET A 1 77.32 -8.18 -30.85
N ARG A 2 77.54 -7.99 -29.54
CA ARG A 2 77.72 -6.73 -28.78
C ARG A 2 76.47 -6.03 -28.20
N GLN A 3 75.99 -6.66 -27.14
CA GLN A 3 75.65 -6.11 -25.83
C GLN A 3 76.30 -4.75 -25.48
N LYS A 4 75.52 -3.85 -24.86
CA LYS A 4 75.98 -2.92 -23.81
C LYS A 4 74.78 -2.45 -22.98
N SER A 5 74.72 -2.94 -21.75
CA SER A 5 73.86 -2.47 -20.67
C SER A 5 74.47 -1.20 -20.06
N ILE A 6 73.65 -0.20 -19.71
CA ILE A 6 74.03 0.90 -18.81
C ILE A 6 72.92 1.04 -17.77
N LEU A 7 73.29 0.83 -16.50
CA LEU A 7 72.54 1.22 -15.31
C LEU A 7 72.97 2.64 -14.90
N ALA A 8 72.00 3.53 -14.71
CA ALA A 8 71.99 4.70 -13.81
C ALA A 8 70.53 5.19 -13.86
N GLY A 9 69.76 5.41 -12.80
CA GLY A 9 70.07 5.95 -11.49
C GLY A 9 69.05 7.08 -11.27
N GLY A 10 68.15 6.90 -10.29
CA GLY A 10 67.40 7.97 -9.61
C GLY A 10 66.37 8.80 -10.39
N ALA A 11 65.09 8.53 -10.14
CA ALA A 11 64.10 9.58 -9.85
C ALA A 11 62.82 8.91 -9.31
N ILE A 12 62.50 9.17 -8.06
CA ILE A 12 61.26 8.78 -7.39
C ILE A 12 60.15 9.65 -8.01
N GLY A 13 59.51 9.15 -9.06
CA GLY A 13 58.29 9.72 -9.61
C GLY A 13 57.08 9.12 -8.91
N ALA A 14 56.47 9.88 -8.01
CA ALA A 14 55.21 9.53 -7.37
C ALA A 14 54.13 9.31 -8.43
N LEU A 15 53.78 8.04 -8.70
CA LEU A 15 52.61 7.67 -9.48
C LEU A 15 51.55 7.15 -8.50
N THR A 16 50.74 8.07 -7.98
CA THR A 16 49.51 7.72 -7.27
C THR A 16 48.54 7.09 -8.26
N CYS A 17 48.62 5.77 -8.40
CA CYS A 17 47.64 4.99 -9.14
C CYS A 17 46.39 4.85 -8.26
N PHE A 18 45.55 5.88 -8.31
CA PHE A 18 44.18 5.84 -7.81
C PHE A 18 43.40 4.89 -8.74
N HIS A 19 43.42 3.59 -8.43
CA HIS A 19 42.51 2.64 -9.06
C HIS A 19 41.09 3.00 -8.64
N LEU A 20 40.36 3.62 -9.57
CA LEU A 20 38.94 3.90 -9.43
C LEU A 20 38.19 2.59 -9.14
N LEU A 21 37.66 2.49 -7.92
CA LEU A 21 36.48 1.70 -7.62
C LEU A 21 35.30 2.38 -8.33
N THR A 22 35.09 2.07 -9.61
CA THR A 22 33.83 2.39 -10.27
C THR A 22 32.79 1.41 -9.75
N ALA A 23 32.19 1.73 -8.60
CA ALA A 23 30.97 1.09 -8.17
C ALA A 23 29.90 1.37 -9.25
N CYS A 24 29.40 0.31 -9.89
CA CYS A 24 28.22 0.41 -10.72
C CYS A 24 27.03 0.78 -9.82
N THR A 25 26.77 2.07 -9.60
CA THR A 25 25.51 2.53 -9.06
C THR A 25 24.45 2.27 -10.11
N GLN A 26 23.79 1.11 -10.01
CA GLN A 26 22.60 0.82 -10.80
C GLN A 26 21.50 1.75 -10.29
N SER A 27 21.26 2.85 -10.99
CA SER A 27 20.11 3.72 -10.74
C SER A 27 18.85 2.97 -11.16
N VAL A 28 18.07 2.49 -10.19
CA VAL A 28 16.72 1.97 -10.46
C VAL A 28 15.88 3.10 -11.07
N PRO A 29 15.16 2.89 -12.18
CA PRO A 29 14.34 3.93 -12.77
C PRO A 29 13.28 4.39 -11.76
N VAL A 30 13.28 5.70 -11.48
CA VAL A 30 12.43 6.38 -10.48
C VAL A 30 10.94 6.04 -10.68
N ASP A 31 10.51 5.86 -11.93
CA ASP A 31 9.13 5.55 -12.29
C ASP A 31 8.64 4.19 -11.77
N ARG A 32 9.53 3.19 -11.68
CA ARG A 32 9.16 1.86 -11.15
C ARG A 32 9.01 1.87 -9.62
N VAL A 33 9.79 2.71 -8.95
CA VAL A 33 9.74 2.86 -7.49
C VAL A 33 8.46 3.59 -7.07
N ALA A 34 8.06 4.62 -7.82
CA ALA A 34 6.83 5.37 -7.55
C ALA A 34 5.57 4.50 -7.71
N CYS A 35 5.48 3.71 -8.81
CA CYS A 35 4.36 2.79 -9.03
C CYS A 35 4.27 1.71 -7.94
N ALA A 36 5.39 1.10 -7.56
CA ALA A 36 5.40 0.12 -6.49
C ALA A 36 5.01 0.73 -5.13
N GLN A 37 5.43 1.96 -4.84
CA GLN A 37 5.06 2.65 -3.60
C GLN A 37 3.56 2.94 -3.52
N ARG A 38 2.95 3.33 -4.63
CA ARG A 38 1.53 3.61 -4.76
C ARG A 38 0.67 2.39 -4.40
N ILE A 39 1.01 1.23 -4.96
CA ILE A 39 0.30 -0.03 -4.68
C ILE A 39 0.49 -0.42 -3.20
N ARG A 40 1.69 -0.25 -2.64
CA ARG A 40 1.93 -0.50 -1.21
C ARG A 40 1.05 0.36 -0.30
N HIS A 41 0.97 1.67 -0.55
CA HIS A 41 0.11 2.56 0.24
C HIS A 41 -1.38 2.15 0.15
N LEU A 42 -1.85 1.75 -1.03
CA LEU A 42 -3.21 1.27 -1.21
C LEU A 42 -3.49 0.03 -0.33
N ASP A 43 -2.58 -0.95 -0.35
CA ASP A 43 -2.70 -2.16 0.46
C ASP A 43 -2.60 -1.90 1.96
N GLU A 44 -1.74 -0.98 2.39
CA GLU A 44 -1.62 -0.57 3.80
C GLU A 44 -2.93 0.04 4.31
N VAL A 45 -3.53 0.96 3.54
CA VAL A 45 -4.83 1.55 3.88
C VAL A 45 -5.92 0.48 3.92
N ALA A 46 -5.98 -0.40 2.92
CA ALA A 46 -6.96 -1.48 2.91
C ALA A 46 -6.80 -2.42 4.10
N THR A 47 -5.57 -2.78 4.44
CA THR A 47 -5.25 -3.65 5.59
C THR A 47 -5.66 -2.99 6.91
N HIS A 48 -5.47 -1.68 7.04
CA HIS A 48 -5.89 -0.94 8.22
C HIS A 48 -7.42 -0.87 8.37
N LEU A 49 -8.15 -0.78 7.25
CA LEU A 49 -9.61 -0.65 7.27
C LEU A 49 -10.34 -2.00 7.46
N VAL A 50 -9.72 -3.10 7.02
CA VAL A 50 -10.29 -4.45 7.11
C VAL A 50 -10.26 -4.97 8.55
N GLY A 51 -11.36 -5.57 8.96
CA GLY A 51 -11.52 -6.17 10.28
C GLY A 51 -12.74 -5.64 11.01
N VAL A 52 -12.76 -5.89 12.31
CA VAL A 52 -13.79 -5.43 13.24
C VAL A 52 -13.24 -4.26 14.04
N MET A 53 -13.98 -3.16 14.06
CA MET A 53 -13.74 -2.00 14.92
C MET A 53 -15.00 -1.73 15.75
N ASP A 54 -14.83 -1.20 16.96
CA ASP A 54 -15.96 -0.77 17.78
C ASP A 54 -15.66 0.51 18.57
N THR A 55 -16.72 1.16 19.04
CA THR A 55 -16.65 2.38 19.86
C THR A 55 -16.90 2.10 21.34
N SER A 56 -16.69 0.86 21.82
CA SER A 56 -17.05 0.45 23.18
C SER A 56 -16.36 1.27 24.26
N ALA A 57 -15.07 1.58 24.10
CA ALA A 57 -14.31 2.42 25.03
C ALA A 57 -14.89 3.84 25.10
N GLN A 58 -15.30 4.41 23.97
CA GLN A 58 -15.94 5.73 23.92
C GLN A 58 -17.32 5.72 24.59
N ALA A 59 -18.12 4.68 24.34
CA ALA A 59 -19.45 4.53 24.96
C ALA A 59 -19.37 4.26 26.47
N ALA A 60 -18.32 3.57 26.93
CA ALA A 60 -18.05 3.37 28.36
C ALA A 60 -17.66 4.68 29.06
N ALA A 61 -16.86 5.52 28.40
CA ALA A 61 -16.45 6.83 28.92
C ALA A 61 -17.55 7.89 28.83
N ASN A 62 -18.47 7.77 27.86
CA ASN A 62 -19.58 8.70 27.65
C ASN A 62 -20.87 7.94 27.32
N SER A 63 -21.78 7.86 28.28
CA SER A 63 -23.06 7.14 28.14
C SER A 63 -23.99 7.70 27.06
N LYS A 64 -23.74 8.90 26.54
CA LYS A 64 -24.48 9.49 25.40
C LYS A 64 -23.90 9.07 24.05
N ALA A 65 -22.68 8.54 24.00
CA ALA A 65 -22.07 8.06 22.78
C ALA A 65 -22.58 6.64 22.44
N PRO A 66 -23.04 6.38 21.21
CA PRO A 66 -23.51 5.05 20.84
C PRO A 66 -22.34 4.06 20.77
N ASN A 67 -22.59 2.83 21.24
CA ASN A 67 -21.69 1.71 21.03
C ASN A 67 -22.00 1.06 19.66
N VAL A 68 -21.13 1.33 18.68
CA VAL A 68 -21.25 0.88 17.29
C VAL A 68 -20.15 -0.14 17.02
N LYS A 69 -20.52 -1.20 16.31
CA LYS A 69 -19.58 -2.16 15.72
C LYS A 69 -19.55 -1.92 14.21
N MET A 70 -18.35 -1.75 13.68
CA MET A 70 -18.07 -1.66 12.26
C MET A 70 -17.31 -2.89 11.81
N THR A 71 -17.79 -3.54 10.77
CA THR A 71 -17.16 -4.71 10.17
C THR A 71 -16.82 -4.37 8.73
N THR A 72 -15.55 -4.51 8.34
CA THR A 72 -15.10 -4.26 6.97
C THR A 72 -14.35 -5.47 6.43
N CYS A 73 -14.62 -5.89 5.21
CA CYS A 73 -13.95 -7.01 4.56
C CYS A 73 -13.58 -6.67 3.12
N LYS A 74 -12.48 -7.26 2.61
CA LYS A 74 -12.17 -7.22 1.18
C LYS A 74 -13.20 -8.06 0.42
N VAL A 75 -13.63 -7.59 -0.74
CA VAL A 75 -14.59 -8.28 -1.60
C VAL A 75 -14.10 -8.28 -3.03
N THR A 76 -14.38 -9.37 -3.74
CA THR A 76 -14.06 -9.54 -5.15
C THR A 76 -15.27 -9.13 -5.97
N VAL A 77 -15.10 -8.16 -6.87
CA VAL A 77 -16.20 -7.75 -7.77
C VAL A 77 -16.13 -8.52 -9.07
N HIS A 78 -17.22 -9.19 -9.40
CA HIS A 78 -17.40 -9.85 -10.69
C HIS A 78 -18.34 -9.03 -11.57
N THR A 79 -17.98 -8.92 -12.84
CA THR A 79 -18.79 -8.34 -13.91
C THR A 79 -19.08 -9.43 -14.94
N GLU A 80 -19.99 -9.15 -15.89
CA GLU A 80 -20.27 -10.07 -17.00
C GLU A 80 -19.02 -10.42 -17.81
N ASN A 81 -18.01 -9.54 -17.81
CA ASN A 81 -16.77 -9.69 -18.55
C ASN A 81 -15.60 -10.23 -17.71
N GLY A 82 -15.86 -10.69 -16.47
CA GLY A 82 -14.85 -11.21 -15.54
C GLY A 82 -14.68 -10.36 -14.28
N GLU A 83 -13.61 -10.61 -13.54
CA GLU A 83 -13.29 -9.87 -12.31
C GLU A 83 -12.85 -8.44 -12.59
N LEU A 84 -13.38 -7.48 -11.82
CA LEU A 84 -13.00 -6.06 -11.91
C LEU A 84 -11.75 -5.73 -11.09
N ASN A 85 -11.30 -6.65 -10.22
CA ASN A 85 -10.20 -6.37 -9.30
C ASN A 85 -8.90 -6.21 -10.09
N SER A 86 -8.15 -5.15 -9.79
CA SER A 86 -6.83 -4.89 -10.35
C SER A 86 -5.84 -4.59 -9.22
N PRO A 87 -4.53 -4.66 -9.45
CA PRO A 87 -3.54 -4.24 -8.44
C PRO A 87 -3.70 -2.79 -7.98
N ASP A 88 -4.37 -1.96 -8.79
CA ASP A 88 -4.60 -0.54 -8.52
C ASP A 88 -6.00 -0.26 -7.95
N GLU A 89 -6.84 -1.27 -7.74
CA GLU A 89 -8.19 -1.10 -7.21
C GLU A 89 -8.53 -2.17 -6.16
N ILE A 90 -8.88 -1.72 -4.95
CA ILE A 90 -9.35 -2.61 -3.88
C ILE A 90 -10.80 -2.27 -3.55
N PHE A 91 -11.64 -3.31 -3.51
CA PHE A 91 -13.03 -3.17 -3.09
C PHE A 91 -13.22 -3.69 -1.67
N LEU A 92 -13.90 -2.89 -0.85
CA LEU A 92 -14.28 -3.24 0.52
C LEU A 92 -15.79 -3.21 0.65
N TYR A 93 -16.32 -4.14 1.43
CA TYR A 93 -17.67 -4.06 1.93
C TYR A 93 -17.61 -3.72 3.43
N GLN A 94 -18.45 -2.78 3.86
CA GLN A 94 -18.46 -2.27 5.22
C GLN A 94 -19.88 -2.21 5.78
N GLU A 95 -20.03 -2.68 7.01
CA GLU A 95 -21.27 -2.68 7.77
C GLU A 95 -21.08 -1.92 9.09
N GLN A 96 -22.11 -1.20 9.52
CA GLN A 96 -22.19 -0.62 10.85
C GLN A 96 -23.51 -1.00 11.50
N ALA A 97 -23.41 -1.52 12.72
CA ALA A 97 -24.55 -1.90 13.54
C ALA A 97 -24.35 -1.42 14.98
N LEU A 98 -25.44 -1.25 15.71
CA LEU A 98 -25.35 -1.04 17.15
C LEU A 98 -24.91 -2.33 17.81
N GLN A 99 -24.06 -2.28 18.83
CA GLN A 99 -23.56 -3.47 19.53
C GLN A 99 -24.70 -4.36 20.07
N LYS A 100 -25.83 -3.75 20.45
CA LYS A 100 -27.04 -4.44 20.92
C LYS A 100 -27.87 -5.12 19.83
N ASN A 101 -27.60 -4.85 18.56
CA ASN A 101 -28.35 -5.37 17.42
C ASN A 101 -27.47 -5.52 16.18
N LEU A 102 -26.56 -6.50 16.20
CA LEU A 102 -25.60 -6.74 15.13
C LEU A 102 -26.23 -7.31 13.85
N VAL A 103 -27.39 -7.97 13.97
CA VAL A 103 -28.09 -8.60 12.83
C VAL A 103 -28.82 -7.60 11.94
N MET A 104 -28.94 -6.36 12.37
CA MET A 104 -29.62 -5.29 11.65
C MET A 104 -28.69 -4.09 11.48
N PRO A 105 -27.67 -4.17 10.60
CA PRO A 105 -26.81 -3.04 10.31
C PRO A 105 -27.65 -1.88 9.76
N TYR A 106 -27.49 -0.70 10.34
CA TYR A 106 -28.23 0.50 9.92
C TYR A 106 -27.53 1.22 8.77
N ARG A 107 -26.27 0.86 8.48
CA ARG A 107 -25.49 1.41 7.37
C ARG A 107 -24.63 0.31 6.76
N GLN A 108 -24.77 0.16 5.46
CA GLN A 108 -23.96 -0.72 4.64
C GLN A 108 -23.36 0.11 3.51
N ARG A 109 -22.07 -0.05 3.24
CA ARG A 109 -21.34 0.68 2.21
C ARG A 109 -20.48 -0.27 1.42
N PHE A 110 -20.44 -0.03 0.12
CA PHE A 110 -19.45 -0.63 -0.76
C PHE A 110 -18.42 0.45 -1.07
N LEU A 111 -17.14 0.19 -0.82
CA LEU A 111 -16.06 1.15 -0.96
C LEU A 111 -15.12 0.69 -2.07
N ARG A 112 -14.73 1.63 -2.93
CA ARG A 112 -13.65 1.43 -3.88
C ARG A 112 -12.46 2.29 -3.46
N LEU A 113 -11.32 1.65 -3.24
CA LEU A 113 -10.05 2.30 -2.96
C LEU A 113 -9.21 2.30 -4.23
N THR A 114 -8.71 3.47 -4.61
CA THR A 114 -7.80 3.63 -5.74
C THR A 114 -6.68 4.60 -5.35
N PRO A 115 -5.46 4.42 -5.87
CA PRO A 115 -4.46 5.44 -5.69
C PRO A 115 -4.86 6.71 -6.45
N SER A 116 -4.54 7.86 -5.88
CA SER A 116 -4.66 9.13 -6.59
C SER A 116 -3.49 9.30 -7.57
N ASN A 117 -3.57 10.32 -8.42
CA ASN A 117 -2.45 10.71 -9.28
C ASN A 117 -1.24 11.20 -8.46
N ALA A 118 -1.47 11.67 -7.23
CA ALA A 118 -0.42 11.97 -6.27
C ALA A 118 0.01 10.69 -5.51
N ASP A 119 1.31 10.42 -5.45
CA ASP A 119 1.89 9.15 -4.96
C ASP A 119 1.67 8.84 -3.47
N THR A 120 1.08 9.77 -2.71
CA THR A 120 0.87 9.66 -1.27
C THR A 120 -0.61 9.68 -0.86
N VAL A 121 -1.53 9.69 -1.82
CA VAL A 121 -2.96 9.83 -1.56
C VAL A 121 -3.71 8.60 -2.06
N VAL A 122 -4.53 8.02 -1.18
CA VAL A 122 -5.51 6.97 -1.54
C VAL A 122 -6.89 7.61 -1.57
N GLU A 123 -7.59 7.45 -2.68
CA GLU A 123 -8.97 7.87 -2.83
C GLU A 123 -9.92 6.75 -2.41
N SER A 124 -10.95 7.11 -1.65
CA SER A 124 -12.04 6.20 -1.27
C SER A 124 -13.35 6.73 -1.81
N ARG A 125 -14.05 5.90 -2.60
CA ARG A 125 -15.38 6.22 -3.13
C ARG A 125 -16.41 5.26 -2.55
N ALA A 126 -17.43 5.83 -1.92
CA ALA A 126 -18.57 5.08 -1.41
C ALA A 126 -19.63 4.91 -2.51
N LEU A 127 -19.99 3.66 -2.78
CA LEU A 127 -21.07 3.26 -3.65
C LEU A 127 -22.26 2.77 -2.80
N HIS A 128 -23.46 3.11 -3.25
CA HIS A 128 -24.70 2.62 -2.65
C HIS A 128 -24.98 1.21 -3.13
N ILE A 129 -25.47 0.37 -2.22
CA ILE A 129 -25.84 -1.00 -2.52
C ILE A 129 -27.33 -1.04 -2.80
N PHE A 130 -27.70 -1.36 -4.03
CA PHE A 130 -29.08 -1.64 -4.41
C PHE A 130 -29.27 -3.16 -4.47
N GLY A 131 -30.18 -3.71 -3.65
CA GLY A 131 -30.68 -5.08 -3.80
C GLY A 131 -29.73 -6.24 -3.46
N MET A 132 -28.45 -6.01 -3.16
CA MET A 132 -27.54 -7.06 -2.69
C MET A 132 -27.47 -7.08 -1.16
N MET A 133 -27.95 -8.15 -0.53
CA MET A 133 -27.64 -8.47 0.86
C MET A 133 -26.28 -9.17 0.92
N GLY A 134 -25.20 -8.40 0.97
CA GLY A 134 -23.88 -8.90 1.37
C GLY A 134 -23.76 -8.91 2.89
N TYR A 135 -22.94 -9.81 3.44
CA TYR A 135 -22.48 -9.75 4.83
C TYR A 135 -20.98 -10.00 4.87
N CYS A 136 -20.25 -9.27 5.73
CA CYS A 136 -18.84 -9.56 5.93
C CYS A 136 -18.71 -10.84 6.76
N ARG A 137 -18.13 -11.88 6.16
CA ARG A 137 -17.71 -13.09 6.86
C ARG A 137 -16.22 -12.97 7.17
N LEU A 138 -15.90 -12.33 8.29
CA LEU A 138 -14.54 -12.26 8.83
C LEU A 138 -14.17 -13.53 9.58
#